data_AF-A0A8K0THT8-F1
#
_entry.id   AF-A0A8K0THT8-F1
#
_cell.length_a   1.000
_cell.length_b   1.000
_cell.length_c   1.000
_cell.angle_alpha   90.00
_cell.angle_beta   90.00
_cell.angle_gamma   90.00
#
_symmetry.space_group_name_H-M   'P 1'
#
loop_
_entity.id
_entity.type
_entity.pdbx_description
1 polymer ?
#
loop_
_entity_poly.entity_id
_entity_poly.type
_entity_poly.pdbx_seq_one_letter_code
_entity_poly.pdbx_strand_id
1 'polypeptide(L)'
;MSSINEGRLATLDASMADRLPTICGPLFEAKTKLGLTFQQIGEQLGRDEVAVAGMFYGQVQASEEDIEKLSHLLGQRKEDLVTLMAFPDRGRAGPMPPVEPLQYRLYEIVQNYGYAFKAVLNEKFGDGIMSAISFKAHVDKEVDESGNSWAIITLRGKW
;
A
#
# COMPACT_ATOMS: atom_id res chain seq x y z
N MET A 1 -24.55 8.10 -11.55
CA MET A 1 -23.23 8.41 -10.97
C MET A 1 -22.22 7.47 -11.62
N SER A 2 -21.59 7.86 -12.74
CA SER A 2 -20.58 7.01 -13.35
C SER A 2 -19.29 7.11 -12.53
N SER A 3 -18.77 5.96 -12.11
CA SER A 3 -17.44 5.88 -11.51
C SER A 3 -16.43 6.37 -12.54
N ILE A 4 -15.78 7.51 -12.28
CA ILE A 4 -14.84 8.18 -13.20
C ILE A 4 -13.60 7.30 -13.52
N ASN A 5 -13.43 6.16 -12.83
CA ASN A 5 -12.27 5.28 -12.95
C ASN A 5 -12.57 3.90 -13.54
N GLU A 6 -13.73 3.66 -14.16
CA GLU A 6 -14.02 2.37 -14.82
C GLU A 6 -12.90 2.00 -15.81
N GLY A 7 -12.09 1.00 -15.43
CA GLY A 7 -11.00 0.45 -16.24
C GLY A 7 -9.59 0.99 -15.98
N ARG A 8 -9.37 1.98 -15.10
CA ARG A 8 -8.01 2.50 -14.82
C ARG A 8 -7.38 1.79 -13.61
N LEU A 9 -6.24 1.14 -13.82
CA LEU A 9 -5.51 0.41 -12.79
C LEU A 9 -4.18 1.10 -12.47
N ALA A 10 -3.78 1.04 -11.20
CA ALA A 10 -2.41 1.36 -10.82
C ALA A 10 -1.43 0.34 -11.44
N THR A 11 -0.39 0.87 -12.09
CA THR A 11 0.69 0.14 -12.75
C THR A 11 2.05 0.56 -12.16
N LEU A 12 3.08 -0.25 -12.36
CA LEU A 12 4.44 0.13 -12.00
C LEU A 12 5.02 1.08 -13.05
N ASP A 13 5.52 2.23 -12.61
CA ASP A 13 6.25 3.16 -13.47
C ASP A 13 7.67 2.65 -13.74
N ALA A 14 8.14 2.77 -14.99
CA ALA A 14 9.46 2.28 -15.40
C ALA A 14 10.61 2.95 -14.63
N SER A 15 10.46 4.22 -14.23
CA SER A 15 11.48 4.94 -13.45
C SER A 15 11.66 4.39 -12.03
N MET A 16 10.71 3.59 -11.54
CA MET A 16 10.77 2.95 -10.23
C MET A 16 11.33 1.53 -10.30
N ALA A 17 11.26 0.87 -11.45
CA ALA A 17 11.54 -0.56 -11.59
C ALA A 17 12.93 -0.96 -11.09
N ASP A 18 13.96 -0.14 -11.39
CA ASP A 18 15.35 -0.41 -10.99
C ASP A 18 15.59 -0.37 -9.47
N ARG A 19 14.65 0.18 -8.70
CA ARG A 19 14.76 0.30 -7.23
C ARG A 19 13.97 -0.77 -6.48
N LEU A 20 13.20 -1.57 -7.20
CA LEU A 20 12.31 -2.58 -6.64
C LEU A 20 12.83 -3.99 -6.94
N PRO A 21 12.40 -4.99 -6.16
CA PRO A 21 12.60 -6.38 -6.53
C PRO A 21 12.10 -6.64 -7.96
N THR A 22 12.84 -7.44 -8.72
CA THR A 22 12.54 -7.72 -10.13
C THR A 22 11.16 -8.34 -10.35
N ILE A 23 10.61 -9.02 -9.33
CA ILE A 23 9.27 -9.61 -9.37
C ILE A 23 8.13 -8.58 -9.38
N CYS A 24 8.38 -7.33 -8.94
CA CYS A 24 7.37 -6.28 -8.89
C CYS A 24 6.78 -5.97 -10.26
N GLY A 25 7.61 -5.87 -11.31
CA GLY A 25 7.16 -5.62 -12.68
C GLY A 25 6.17 -6.69 -13.17
N PRO A 26 6.58 -7.98 -13.22
CA PRO A 26 5.71 -9.08 -13.61
C PRO A 26 4.40 -9.18 -12.81
N LEU A 27 4.41 -8.87 -11.50
CA LEU A 27 3.19 -8.82 -10.69
C LEU A 27 2.21 -7.76 -11.18
N PHE A 28 2.69 -6.53 -11.40
CA PHE A 28 1.87 -5.45 -11.94
C PHE A 28 1.36 -5.75 -13.34
N GLU A 29 2.17 -6.40 -14.18
CA GLU A 29 1.74 -6.85 -15.50
C GLU A 29 0.62 -7.89 -15.43
N ALA A 30 0.78 -8.93 -14.60
CA ALA A 30 -0.23 -9.97 -14.44
C ALA A 30 -1.55 -9.40 -13.91
N LYS A 31 -1.48 -8.55 -12.87
CA LYS A 31 -2.63 -7.81 -12.33
C LYS A 31 -3.33 -6.97 -13.41
N THR A 32 -2.57 -6.23 -14.21
CA THR A 32 -3.12 -5.36 -15.27
C THR A 32 -3.76 -6.17 -16.39
N LYS A 33 -3.12 -7.26 -16.84
CA LYS A 33 -3.66 -8.17 -17.87
C LYS A 33 -5.01 -8.78 -17.46
N LEU A 34 -5.19 -9.04 -16.16
CA LEU A 34 -6.42 -9.62 -15.61
C LEU A 34 -7.46 -8.57 -15.21
N GLY A 35 -7.17 -7.27 -15.35
CA GLY A 35 -8.11 -6.22 -14.99
C GLY A 35 -8.37 -6.06 -13.49
N LEU A 36 -7.47 -6.57 -12.63
CA LEU A 36 -7.70 -6.64 -11.18
C LEU A 36 -7.31 -5.35 -10.44
N THR A 37 -8.18 -4.93 -9.51
CA THR A 37 -7.88 -3.89 -8.51
C THR A 37 -7.14 -4.48 -7.30
N PHE A 38 -6.51 -3.63 -6.48
CA PHE A 38 -5.89 -4.10 -5.23
C PHE A 38 -6.92 -4.54 -4.19
N GLN A 39 -8.10 -3.91 -4.15
CA GLN A 39 -9.23 -4.36 -3.36
C GLN A 39 -9.60 -5.83 -3.68
N GLN A 40 -9.80 -6.14 -4.97
CA GLN A 40 -10.18 -7.50 -5.40
C GLN A 40 -9.12 -8.54 -5.02
N ILE A 41 -7.83 -8.19 -5.15
CA ILE A 41 -6.74 -9.08 -4.71
C ILE A 41 -6.75 -9.23 -3.18
N GLY A 42 -6.95 -8.13 -2.44
CA GLY A 42 -7.05 -8.13 -0.98
C GLY A 42 -8.17 -9.01 -0.45
N GLU A 43 -9.35 -8.95 -1.07
CA GLU A 43 -10.50 -9.81 -0.75
C GLU A 43 -10.16 -11.30 -0.89
N GLN A 44 -9.43 -11.69 -1.95
CA GLN A 44 -9.00 -13.07 -2.14
C GLN A 44 -7.95 -13.49 -1.10
N LEU A 45 -7.00 -12.61 -0.80
CA LEU A 45 -5.91 -12.91 0.14
C LEU A 45 -6.35 -12.86 1.61
N GLY A 46 -7.43 -12.14 1.93
CA GLY A 46 -7.78 -11.81 3.31
C GLY A 46 -6.89 -10.70 3.88
N ARG A 47 -6.41 -9.79 3.02
CA ARG A 47 -5.53 -8.67 3.37
C ARG A 47 -6.15 -7.34 2.95
N ASP A 48 -5.79 -6.28 3.67
CA ASP A 48 -6.13 -4.91 3.28
C ASP A 48 -5.46 -4.54 1.94
N GLU A 49 -6.15 -3.77 1.10
CA GLU A 49 -5.65 -3.37 -0.22
C GLU A 49 -4.32 -2.59 -0.16
N VAL A 50 -4.09 -1.80 0.89
CA VAL A 50 -2.83 -1.09 1.10
C VAL A 50 -1.69 -2.07 1.37
N ALA A 51 -1.97 -3.13 2.14
CA ALA A 51 -0.98 -4.19 2.38
C ALA A 51 -0.67 -4.97 1.11
N VAL A 52 -1.67 -5.23 0.26
CA VAL A 52 -1.47 -5.86 -1.05
C VAL A 52 -0.65 -4.99 -1.99
N ALA A 53 -0.99 -3.70 -2.12
CA ALA A 53 -0.19 -2.77 -2.90
C ALA A 53 1.26 -2.72 -2.38
N GLY A 54 1.45 -2.71 -1.05
CA GLY A 54 2.76 -2.79 -0.42
C GLY A 54 3.55 -4.05 -0.81
N MET A 55 2.91 -5.22 -0.94
CA MET A 55 3.56 -6.44 -1.44
C MET A 55 4.01 -6.28 -2.89
N PHE A 56 3.17 -5.67 -3.74
CA PHE A 56 3.48 -5.44 -5.16
C PHE A 56 4.63 -4.45 -5.35
N TYR A 57 4.85 -3.55 -4.39
CA TYR A 57 6.04 -2.67 -4.34
C TYR A 57 7.20 -3.28 -3.53
N GLY A 58 7.14 -4.55 -3.12
CA GLY A 58 8.21 -5.23 -2.39
C GLY A 58 8.44 -4.72 -0.96
N GLN A 59 7.47 -4.01 -0.37
CA GLN A 59 7.57 -3.41 0.96
C GLN A 59 6.91 -4.26 2.06
N VAL A 60 6.09 -5.23 1.66
CA VAL A 60 5.38 -6.14 2.56
C VAL A 60 5.76 -7.58 2.20
N GLN A 61 6.04 -8.38 3.22
CA GLN A 61 6.36 -9.80 3.05
C GLN A 61 5.07 -10.60 2.87
N ALA A 62 5.09 -11.53 1.91
CA ALA A 62 4.04 -12.51 1.69
C ALA A 62 4.22 -13.71 2.63
N SER A 63 3.12 -14.24 3.16
CA SER A 63 3.09 -15.57 3.77
C SER A 63 3.05 -16.65 2.69
N GLU A 64 3.24 -17.91 3.08
CA GLU A 64 3.05 -19.04 2.16
C GLU A 64 1.63 -19.05 1.58
N GLU A 65 0.60 -18.84 2.41
CA GLU A 65 -0.80 -18.75 1.99
C GLU A 65 -1.03 -17.61 0.97
N ASP A 66 -0.38 -16.46 1.15
CA ASP A 66 -0.46 -15.36 0.17
C ASP A 66 0.11 -15.81 -1.19
N ILE A 67 1.23 -16.53 -1.22
CA ILE A 67 1.82 -17.04 -2.47
C ILE A 67 0.89 -18.02 -3.16
N GLU A 68 0.25 -18.93 -2.41
CA GLU A 68 -0.67 -19.89 -3.00
C GLU A 68 -1.87 -19.20 -3.67
N LYS A 69 -2.47 -18.24 -2.96
CA LYS A 69 -3.62 -17.48 -3.45
C LYS A 69 -3.24 -16.57 -4.62
N LEU A 70 -2.09 -15.88 -4.55
CA LEU A 70 -1.60 -15.03 -5.64
C LEU A 70 -1.26 -15.84 -6.89
N SER A 71 -0.61 -17.00 -6.72
CA SER A 71 -0.29 -17.91 -7.82
C SER A 71 -1.56 -18.33 -8.57
N HIS A 72 -2.58 -18.78 -7.83
CA HIS A 72 -3.87 -19.17 -8.41
C HIS A 72 -4.59 -17.98 -9.07
N LEU A 73 -4.66 -16.83 -8.39
CA LEU A 73 -5.37 -15.65 -8.87
C LEU A 73 -4.71 -15.03 -10.11
N LEU A 74 -3.38 -14.94 -10.14
CA LEU A 74 -2.62 -14.29 -11.20
C LEU A 74 -2.18 -15.24 -12.32
N GLY A 75 -2.45 -16.54 -12.18
CA GLY A 75 -2.01 -17.57 -13.11
C GLY A 75 -0.48 -17.66 -13.22
N GLN A 76 0.24 -17.34 -12.14
CA GLN A 76 1.70 -17.38 -12.07
C GLN A 76 2.16 -18.64 -11.33
N ARG A 77 3.34 -19.17 -11.66
CA ARG A 77 3.88 -20.32 -10.92
C ARG A 77 4.34 -19.87 -9.53
N LYS A 78 4.17 -20.72 -8.51
CA LYS A 78 4.56 -20.38 -7.13
C LYS A 78 6.05 -20.06 -7.03
N GLU A 79 6.88 -20.77 -7.81
CA GLU A 79 8.33 -20.61 -7.84
C GLU A 79 8.74 -19.21 -8.32
N ASP A 80 7.96 -18.60 -9.21
CA ASP A 80 8.21 -17.24 -9.70
C ASP A 80 7.88 -16.19 -8.63
N LEU A 81 6.98 -16.51 -7.70
CA LEU A 81 6.53 -15.61 -6.63
C LEU A 81 7.27 -15.78 -5.31
N VAL A 82 8.05 -16.85 -5.13
CA VAL A 82 8.68 -17.21 -3.84
C VAL A 82 9.57 -16.11 -3.25
N THR A 83 10.11 -15.23 -4.10
CA THR A 83 10.93 -14.10 -3.66
C THR A 83 10.16 -13.09 -2.81
N LEU A 84 8.82 -13.04 -2.91
CA LEU A 84 7.96 -12.22 -2.04
C LEU A 84 7.91 -12.73 -0.59
N MET A 85 8.28 -13.99 -0.34
CA MET A 85 8.41 -14.54 1.01
C MET A 85 9.76 -14.23 1.66
N ALA A 86 10.75 -13.75 0.89
CA ALA A 86 12.02 -13.32 1.46
C ALA A 86 11.82 -12.06 2.33
N PHE A 87 12.75 -11.80 3.24
CA PHE A 87 12.74 -10.56 4.02
C PHE A 87 12.88 -9.35 3.07
N PRO A 88 11.92 -8.41 3.05
CA PRO A 88 11.97 -7.30 2.12
C PRO A 88 12.97 -6.22 2.59
N ASP A 89 13.75 -5.69 1.64
CA ASP A 89 14.58 -4.50 1.83
C ASP A 89 13.72 -3.24 1.65
N ARG A 90 13.06 -2.85 2.73
CA ARG A 90 12.04 -1.79 2.74
C ARG A 90 12.67 -0.40 2.61
N GLY A 91 11.91 0.54 2.04
CA GLY A 91 12.26 1.97 1.98
C GLY A 91 12.96 2.40 0.69
N ARG A 92 13.11 1.52 -0.30
CA ARG A 92 13.75 1.83 -1.59
C ARG A 92 12.81 2.32 -2.69
N ALA A 93 11.50 2.27 -2.46
CA ALA A 93 10.50 2.55 -3.49
C ALA A 93 10.51 4.01 -4.02
N GLY A 94 11.16 4.95 -3.33
CA GLY A 94 11.23 6.34 -3.79
C GLY A 94 12.34 7.14 -3.08
N PRO A 95 12.71 8.32 -3.62
CA PRO A 95 13.62 9.22 -2.93
C PRO A 95 12.95 9.88 -1.72
N MET A 96 13.77 10.40 -0.79
CA MET A 96 13.32 11.31 0.26
C MET A 96 14.01 12.67 0.08
N PRO A 97 13.26 13.80 0.06
CA PRO A 97 11.80 13.88 0.16
C PRO A 97 11.08 13.26 -1.07
N PRO A 98 9.81 12.82 -0.93
CA PRO A 98 9.04 12.31 -2.07
C PRO A 98 8.90 13.37 -3.16
N VAL A 99 9.03 12.97 -4.42
CA VAL A 99 8.85 13.89 -5.56
C VAL A 99 7.47 13.75 -6.22
N GLU A 100 6.78 12.64 -5.97
CA GLU A 100 5.43 12.40 -6.46
C GLU A 100 4.43 13.23 -5.61
N PRO A 101 3.59 14.08 -6.24
CA PRO A 101 2.73 15.01 -5.50
C PRO A 101 1.81 14.38 -4.45
N LEU A 102 1.17 13.24 -4.73
CA LEU A 102 0.27 12.59 -3.77
C LEU A 102 1.04 12.12 -2.54
N GLN A 103 2.18 11.45 -2.71
CA GLN A 103 3.06 11.05 -1.61
C GLN A 103 3.62 12.26 -0.86
N TYR A 104 3.97 13.33 -1.56
CA TYR A 104 4.48 14.56 -0.93
C TYR A 104 3.46 15.19 0.02
N ARG A 105 2.14 15.13 -0.26
CA ARG A 105 1.12 15.62 0.68
C ARG A 105 1.10 14.86 1.99
N LEU A 106 1.33 13.54 1.97
CA LEU A 106 1.45 12.75 3.20
C LEU A 106 2.68 13.18 4.02
N TYR A 107 3.81 13.43 3.33
CA TYR A 107 5.01 13.98 3.95
C TYR A 107 4.76 15.38 4.55
N GLU A 108 4.04 16.24 3.84
CA GLU A 108 3.68 17.59 4.29
C GLU A 108 2.77 17.57 5.54
N ILE A 109 1.83 16.63 5.61
CA ILE A 109 1.01 16.39 6.82
C ILE A 109 1.90 16.03 8.01
N VAL A 110 2.88 15.13 7.83
CA VAL A 110 3.83 14.77 8.90
C VAL A 110 4.66 15.99 9.32
N GLN A 111 5.14 16.79 8.36
CA GLN A 111 5.94 17.98 8.65
C GLN A 111 5.15 19.02 9.46
N ASN A 112 3.88 19.25 9.13
CA ASN A 112 3.06 20.28 9.77
C ASN A 112 2.41 19.82 11.07
N TYR A 113 1.94 18.56 11.13
CA TYR A 113 1.17 18.02 12.25
C TYR A 113 1.96 17.07 13.15
N GLY A 114 3.21 16.72 12.84
CA GLY A 114 4.00 15.74 13.59
C GLY A 114 4.09 16.04 15.09
N TYR A 115 4.39 17.29 15.46
CA TYR A 115 4.41 17.70 16.87
C TYR A 115 3.01 17.76 17.50
N ALA A 116 1.97 18.10 16.73
CA ALA A 116 0.59 18.07 17.22
C ALA A 116 0.15 16.62 17.53
N PHE A 117 0.44 15.67 16.64
CA PHE A 117 0.22 14.24 16.90
C PHE A 117 1.00 13.78 18.12
N LYS A 118 2.29 14.12 18.23
CA LYS A 118 3.12 13.77 19.38
C LYS A 118 2.50 14.23 20.70
N ALA A 119 2.08 15.50 20.79
CA ALA A 119 1.51 16.06 22.01
C ALA A 119 0.21 15.35 22.42
N VAL A 120 -0.75 15.22 21.49
CA VAL A 120 -2.05 14.57 21.76
C VAL A 120 -1.88 13.10 22.12
N LEU A 121 -0.97 12.38 21.45
CA LEU A 121 -0.67 10.99 21.77
C LEU A 121 -0.04 10.87 23.16
N ASN A 122 0.88 11.77 23.53
CA ASN A 122 1.47 11.74 24.87
C ASN A 122 0.44 12.02 25.98
N GLU A 123 -0.48 12.95 25.77
CA GLU A 123 -1.58 13.22 26.73
C GLU A 123 -2.53 12.03 26.88
N LYS A 124 -2.78 11.28 25.80
CA LYS A 124 -3.72 10.15 25.80
C LYS A 124 -3.11 8.83 26.28
N PHE A 125 -1.84 8.59 25.98
CA PHE A 125 -1.21 7.27 26.13
C PHE A 125 0.09 7.28 26.96
N GLY A 126 0.59 8.45 27.35
CA GLY A 126 1.83 8.60 28.11
C GLY A 126 3.08 8.67 27.23
N ASP A 127 4.24 8.32 27.77
CA ASP A 127 5.49 8.26 27.01
C ASP A 127 5.56 6.97 26.18
N GLY A 128 5.87 7.09 24.89
CA GLY A 128 5.78 5.98 23.94
C GLY A 128 5.64 6.41 22.49
N ILE A 129 5.34 5.44 21.62
CA ILE A 129 5.22 5.64 20.16
C ILE A 129 4.07 4.80 19.59
N MET A 130 3.46 5.28 18.52
CA MET A 130 2.61 4.42 17.69
C MET A 130 3.50 3.56 16.78
N SER A 131 3.44 2.24 16.95
CA SER A 131 4.22 1.28 16.15
C SER A 131 3.84 1.33 14.66
N ALA A 132 4.86 1.33 13.80
CA ALA A 132 4.73 1.15 12.35
C ALA A 132 4.99 -0.32 11.89
N ILE A 133 5.18 -1.24 12.83
CA ILE A 133 5.38 -2.68 12.56
C ILE A 133 4.13 -3.48 12.96
N SER A 134 3.69 -3.32 14.21
CA SER A 134 2.39 -3.82 14.67
C SER A 134 1.30 -2.83 14.26
N PHE A 135 1.06 -2.75 12.95
CA PHE A 135 0.39 -1.64 12.29
C PHE A 135 -0.52 -2.11 11.15
N LYS A 136 -1.61 -1.37 10.93
CA LYS A 136 -2.47 -1.50 9.74
C LYS A 136 -2.83 -0.11 9.21
N ALA A 137 -2.92 0.01 7.89
CA ALA A 137 -3.49 1.16 7.21
C ALA A 137 -4.69 0.71 6.38
N HIS A 138 -5.58 1.66 6.08
CA HIS A 138 -6.73 1.47 5.20
C HIS A 138 -7.06 2.80 4.51
N VAL A 139 -7.63 2.74 3.31
CA VAL A 139 -8.06 3.91 2.55
C VAL A 139 -9.54 3.77 2.21
N ASP A 140 -10.33 4.77 2.60
CA ASP A 140 -11.74 4.88 2.26
C ASP A 140 -11.99 6.12 1.40
N LYS A 141 -13.11 6.10 0.68
CA LYS A 141 -13.65 7.26 -0.04
C LYS A 141 -14.97 7.68 0.61
N GLU A 142 -15.04 8.95 0.98
CA GLU A 142 -16.28 9.60 1.42
C GLU A 142 -16.74 10.63 0.38
N VAL A 143 -18.04 10.87 0.28
CA VAL A 143 -18.61 11.97 -0.50
C VAL A 143 -19.46 12.80 0.44
N ASP A 144 -19.15 14.09 0.57
CA ASP A 144 -19.89 14.99 1.45
C ASP A 144 -21.24 15.42 0.84
N GLU A 145 -22.05 16.11 1.63
CA GLU A 145 -23.37 16.61 1.20
C GLU A 145 -23.29 17.58 0.02
N SER A 146 -22.13 18.23 -0.18
CA SER A 146 -21.88 19.12 -1.32
C SER A 146 -21.38 18.38 -2.56
N GLY A 147 -21.23 17.07 -2.49
CA GLY A 147 -20.76 16.22 -3.58
C GLY A 147 -19.24 16.16 -3.73
N ASN A 148 -18.46 16.73 -2.80
CA ASN A 148 -17.00 16.62 -2.86
C ASN A 148 -16.54 15.24 -2.39
N SER A 149 -15.59 14.65 -3.10
CA SER A 149 -14.96 13.39 -2.70
C SER A 149 -13.78 13.64 -1.76
N TRP A 150 -13.74 12.90 -0.66
CA TRP A 150 -12.69 12.93 0.35
C TRP A 150 -11.99 11.58 0.43
N ALA A 151 -10.65 11.60 0.53
CA ALA A 151 -9.86 10.42 0.82
C ALA A 151 -9.63 10.34 2.32
N ILE A 152 -10.02 9.22 2.93
CA ILE A 152 -9.83 8.95 4.36
C ILE A 152 -8.72 7.93 4.49
N ILE A 153 -7.63 8.31 5.15
CA ILE A 153 -6.52 7.39 5.46
C ILE A 153 -6.56 7.08 6.94
N THR A 154 -6.80 5.81 7.29
CA THR A 154 -6.78 5.35 8.67
C THR A 154 -5.42 4.75 8.99
N LEU A 155 -4.76 5.24 10.05
CA LEU A 155 -3.51 4.71 10.57
C LEU A 155 -3.76 4.07 11.94
N ARG A 156 -3.60 2.75 12.07
CA ARG A 156 -3.85 2.02 13.31
C ARG A 156 -2.61 1.24 13.74
N GLY A 157 -1.80 1.86 14.60
CA GLY A 157 -0.65 1.22 15.24
C GLY A 157 -0.91 0.86 16.70
N LYS A 158 -0.24 -0.19 17.16
CA LYS A 158 -0.13 -0.48 18.59
C LYS A 158 0.66 0.64 19.27
N TRP A 159 0.18 1.14 20.41
CA TRP A 159 0.96 1.98 21.33
C TRP A 159 1.97 1.12 22.09
#